data_AF-A0A9P5Z674-F1
#
_entry.id   AF-A0A9P5Z674-F1
#
_cell.length_a   1.000
_cell.length_b   1.000
_cell.length_c   1.000
_cell.angle_alpha   90.00
_cell.angle_beta   90.00
_cell.angle_gamma   90.00
#
_symmetry.space_group_name_H-M   'P 1'
#
loop_
_entity.id
_entity.type
_entity.pdbx_description
1 polymer ?
#
loop_
_entity_poly.entity_id
_entity_poly.type
_entity_poly.pdbx_seq_one_letter_code
_entity_poly.pdbx_strand_id
1 'polypeptide(L)'
;MSLSVGQGVIRLLQFSGVLSSEMKTKLQLHWWSDLVKEYFTPRAVMKLTLWRDSLRNEAKPFEIGVPILPRFFLVTTQSGVKSMSFTLDGARERSFGQGHSVVECVSAVWTYRYTNGYTVTLRGPLTVHVIIAASGPGGSGQTLKFEDFQFDANTHDKLLASEAIAGTRTIEVIKEPNAYEHFAAERRAAEAIANGTAPTLAEAQAAEDAKWEEPKVFIDKAVLPGEPVNAFGIPQATMRCLELAESVSLMGDLISFASENKMGPKGASC
;
A
#
# COMPACT_ATOMS: atom_id res chain seq x y z
N MET A 1 29.83 -6.77 17.12
CA MET A 1 29.68 -7.45 15.81
C MET A 1 28.93 -6.50 14.91
N SER A 2 29.45 -6.17 13.73
CA SER A 2 28.86 -5.19 12.82
C SER A 2 27.70 -5.80 12.05
N LEU A 3 26.64 -5.02 11.82
CA LEU A 3 25.59 -5.39 10.86
C LEU A 3 26.23 -5.43 9.47
N SER A 4 26.12 -6.54 8.75
CA SER A 4 26.61 -6.56 7.37
C SER A 4 25.65 -5.78 6.47
N VAL A 5 26.20 -5.12 5.45
CA VAL A 5 25.41 -4.32 4.51
C VAL A 5 24.33 -5.19 3.87
N GLY A 6 23.09 -4.70 3.90
CA GLY A 6 21.93 -5.34 3.26
C GLY A 6 21.03 -6.11 4.24
N GLN A 7 21.50 -6.38 5.47
CA GLN A 7 20.68 -7.11 6.45
C GLN A 7 19.47 -6.29 6.92
N GLY A 8 19.61 -4.96 7.00
CA GLY A 8 18.49 -4.07 7.34
C GLY A 8 17.40 -4.12 6.28
N VAL A 9 17.78 -4.01 5.00
CA VAL A 9 16.85 -4.11 3.87
C VAL A 9 16.18 -5.49 3.84
N ILE A 10 16.94 -6.57 4.03
CA ILE A 10 16.37 -7.92 4.07
C ILE A 10 15.34 -8.05 5.21
N ARG A 11 15.62 -7.50 6.39
CA ARG A 11 14.67 -7.54 7.52
C ARG A 11 13.37 -6.79 7.20
N LEU A 12 13.47 -5.65 6.53
CA LEU A 12 12.30 -4.89 6.07
C LEU A 12 11.50 -5.65 4.98
N LEU A 13 12.19 -6.33 4.07
CA LEU A 13 11.54 -7.20 3.07
C LEU A 13 10.86 -8.42 3.69
N GLN A 14 11.46 -9.03 4.72
CA GLN A 14 10.82 -10.10 5.49
C GLN A 14 9.54 -9.61 6.15
N PHE A 15 9.57 -8.43 6.79
CA PHE A 15 8.38 -7.80 7.37
C PHE A 15 7.29 -7.59 6.30
N SER A 16 7.66 -7.00 5.15
CA SER A 16 6.79 -6.84 3.99
C SER A 16 6.18 -8.17 3.54
N GLY A 17 6.98 -9.24 3.49
CA GLY A 17 6.53 -10.59 3.17
C GLY A 17 5.45 -11.10 4.13
N VAL A 18 5.64 -10.95 5.45
CA VAL A 18 4.64 -11.35 6.44
C VAL A 18 3.38 -10.48 6.36
N LEU A 19 3.51 -9.19 6.08
CA LEU A 19 2.37 -8.30 5.84
C LEU A 19 1.57 -8.67 4.57
N SER A 20 2.24 -9.23 3.56
CA SER A 20 1.63 -9.61 2.28
C SER A 20 0.82 -10.90 2.35
N SER A 21 1.13 -11.80 3.29
CA SER A 21 0.48 -13.11 3.37
C SER A 21 -0.98 -13.01 3.80
N GLU A 22 -1.90 -13.64 3.09
CA GLU A 22 -3.31 -13.66 3.45
C GLU A 22 -3.57 -14.78 4.48
N MET A 23 -3.80 -14.42 5.74
CA MET A 23 -4.08 -15.37 6.82
C MET A 23 -5.24 -14.90 7.68
N LYS A 24 -6.19 -15.80 7.98
CA LYS A 24 -7.35 -15.48 8.85
C LYS A 24 -6.94 -15.09 10.27
N THR A 25 -5.79 -15.57 10.75
CA THR A 25 -5.21 -15.21 12.06
C THR A 25 -4.90 -13.73 12.20
N LYS A 26 -4.75 -12.98 11.09
CA LYS A 26 -4.61 -11.52 11.07
C LYS A 26 -5.84 -10.77 11.60
N LEU A 27 -6.97 -11.45 11.81
CA LEU A 27 -8.14 -10.85 12.47
C LEU A 27 -8.06 -10.91 14.01
N GLN A 28 -7.00 -11.50 14.55
CA GLN A 28 -6.79 -11.65 16.00
C GLN A 28 -5.71 -10.70 16.50
N LEU A 29 -6.00 -9.98 17.59
CA LEU A 29 -5.06 -9.01 18.19
C LEU A 29 -3.75 -9.64 18.67
N HIS A 30 -3.81 -10.87 19.19
CA HIS A 30 -2.63 -11.57 19.69
C HIS A 30 -1.59 -11.78 18.58
N TRP A 31 -2.05 -12.11 17.36
CA TRP A 31 -1.16 -12.36 16.23
C TRP A 31 -0.35 -11.11 15.85
N TRP A 32 -1.01 -9.95 15.81
CA TRP A 32 -0.34 -8.67 15.62
C TRP A 32 0.58 -8.29 16.78
N SER A 33 0.21 -8.65 18.00
CA SER A 33 1.05 -8.40 19.18
C SER A 33 2.36 -9.16 19.10
N ASP A 34 2.31 -10.41 18.63
CA ASP A 34 3.49 -11.25 18.45
C ASP A 34 4.34 -10.76 17.27
N LEU A 35 3.71 -10.36 16.16
CA LEU A 35 4.42 -9.77 15.02
C LEU A 35 5.15 -8.49 15.41
N VAL A 36 4.49 -7.58 16.13
CA VAL A 36 5.11 -6.33 16.58
C VAL A 36 6.29 -6.63 17.52
N LYS A 37 6.15 -7.58 18.45
CA LYS A 37 7.28 -8.01 19.30
C LYS A 37 8.43 -8.60 18.50
N GLU A 38 8.17 -9.27 17.39
CA GLU A 38 9.21 -9.87 16.55
C GLU A 38 10.02 -8.82 15.79
N TYR A 39 9.35 -7.82 15.22
CA TYR A 39 9.96 -6.86 14.30
C TYR A 39 10.32 -5.51 14.93
N PHE A 40 9.66 -5.09 16.02
CA PHE A 40 9.89 -3.80 16.66
C PHE A 40 10.53 -3.99 18.03
N THR A 41 11.42 -3.07 18.41
CA THR A 41 11.94 -3.02 19.77
C THR A 41 10.86 -2.53 20.74
N PRO A 42 10.98 -2.76 22.06
CA PRO A 42 9.98 -2.30 23.02
C PRO A 42 9.79 -0.77 23.09
N ARG A 43 10.79 -0.01 22.61
CA ARG A 43 10.79 1.46 22.60
C ARG A 43 10.62 2.03 21.20
N ALA A 44 10.31 1.19 20.22
CA ALA A 44 10.23 1.64 18.85
C ALA A 44 9.10 2.65 18.64
N VAL A 45 9.30 3.55 17.69
CA VAL A 45 8.28 4.49 17.24
C VAL A 45 8.08 4.31 15.74
N MET A 46 6.81 4.26 15.33
CA MET A 46 6.45 4.33 13.92
C MET A 46 5.83 5.69 13.63
N LYS A 47 6.44 6.42 12.70
CA LYS A 47 5.97 7.73 12.24
C LYS A 47 5.29 7.59 10.90
N LEU A 48 4.07 8.08 10.80
CA LEU A 48 3.28 8.05 9.58
C LEU A 48 2.74 9.44 9.29
N THR A 49 3.21 10.07 8.22
CA THR A 49 2.63 11.33 7.75
C THR A 49 1.71 11.05 6.57
N LEU A 50 0.45 11.46 6.66
CA LEU A 50 -0.52 11.28 5.57
C LEU A 50 -0.90 12.62 4.97
N TRP A 51 -0.73 12.76 3.66
CA TRP A 51 -1.18 13.95 2.93
C TRP A 51 -2.58 13.75 2.38
N ARG A 52 -3.40 14.80 2.53
CA ARG A 52 -4.75 14.85 1.96
C ARG A 52 -4.67 15.12 0.47
N ASP A 53 -5.25 14.21 -0.30
CA ASP A 53 -5.35 14.31 -1.76
C ASP A 53 -3.98 14.47 -2.45
N SER A 54 -3.96 14.53 -3.78
CA SER A 54 -2.74 14.73 -4.56
C SER A 54 -2.22 16.17 -4.50
N LEU A 55 -3.04 17.13 -4.04
CA LEU A 55 -2.71 18.55 -3.97
C LEU A 55 -1.82 18.92 -2.76
N ARG A 56 -1.64 18.02 -1.79
CA ARG A 56 -0.77 18.21 -0.61
C ARG A 56 -1.06 19.50 0.18
N ASN A 57 -2.34 19.85 0.35
CA ASN A 57 -2.72 21.06 1.09
C ASN A 57 -2.78 20.85 2.61
N GLU A 58 -2.93 19.61 3.06
CA GLU A 58 -3.10 19.26 4.48
C GLU A 58 -2.32 17.97 4.75
N ALA A 59 -1.50 17.98 5.81
CA ALA A 59 -0.77 16.81 6.27
C ALA A 59 -1.18 16.46 7.71
N LYS A 60 -1.31 15.16 7.99
CA LYS A 60 -1.55 14.64 9.33
C LYS A 60 -0.39 13.73 9.75
N PRO A 61 0.54 14.22 10.59
CA PRO A 61 1.61 13.40 11.15
C PRO A 61 1.08 12.58 12.33
N PHE A 62 1.50 11.32 12.42
CA PHE A 62 1.18 10.43 13.52
C PHE A 62 2.44 9.79 14.07
N GLU A 63 2.57 9.79 15.40
CA GLU A 63 3.58 9.00 16.10
C GLU A 63 2.90 7.83 16.82
N ILE A 64 3.25 6.61 16.42
CA ILE A 64 2.61 5.38 16.85
C ILE A 64 3.61 4.58 17.68
N GLY A 65 3.40 4.56 19.00
CA GLY A 65 4.19 3.72 19.89
C GLY A 65 3.86 2.23 19.77
N VAL A 66 4.81 1.39 20.17
CA VAL A 66 4.67 -0.09 20.20
C VAL A 66 3.36 -0.60 20.83
N PRO A 67 2.82 -0.03 21.92
CA PRO A 67 1.54 -0.48 22.50
C PRO A 67 0.33 -0.33 21.57
N ILE A 68 0.42 0.58 20.59
CA ILE A 68 -0.66 0.92 19.66
C ILE A 68 -0.54 0.15 18.34
N LEU A 69 0.69 -0.15 17.90
CA LEU A 69 0.97 -0.83 16.63
C LEU A 69 0.09 -2.07 16.38
N PRO A 70 -0.12 -3.00 17.33
CA PRO A 70 -0.97 -4.15 17.08
C PRO A 70 -2.41 -3.79 16.72
N ARG A 71 -2.98 -2.75 17.37
CA ARG A 71 -4.32 -2.27 17.08
C ARG A 71 -4.38 -1.54 15.74
N PHE A 72 -3.38 -0.73 15.41
CA PHE A 72 -3.27 -0.07 14.11
C PHE A 72 -3.36 -1.08 12.96
N PHE A 73 -2.54 -2.13 12.98
CA PHE A 73 -2.57 -3.15 11.93
C PHE A 73 -3.86 -3.99 11.93
N LEU A 74 -4.38 -4.32 13.12
CA LEU A 74 -5.64 -5.06 13.24
C LEU A 74 -6.81 -4.28 12.63
N VAL A 75 -6.98 -3.01 13.02
CA VAL A 75 -8.07 -2.16 12.53
C VAL A 75 -7.95 -1.95 11.01
N THR A 76 -6.73 -1.78 10.50
CA THR A 76 -6.47 -1.70 9.06
C THR A 76 -6.95 -2.96 8.34
N THR A 77 -6.63 -4.14 8.86
CA THR A 77 -7.05 -5.44 8.29
C THR A 77 -8.56 -5.64 8.38
N GLN A 78 -9.16 -5.32 9.54
CA GLN A 78 -10.61 -5.40 9.76
C GLN A 78 -11.40 -4.44 8.86
N SER A 79 -10.75 -3.38 8.34
CA SER A 79 -11.33 -2.46 7.36
C SER A 79 -11.38 -3.02 5.93
N GLY A 80 -11.08 -4.30 5.75
CA GLY A 80 -11.17 -4.98 4.45
C GLY A 80 -9.84 -5.08 3.70
N VAL A 81 -8.71 -4.74 4.33
CA VAL A 81 -7.38 -4.97 3.74
C VAL A 81 -7.03 -6.46 3.85
N LYS A 82 -6.84 -7.14 2.71
CA LYS A 82 -6.41 -8.54 2.62
C LYS A 82 -4.90 -8.68 2.81
N SER A 83 -4.14 -7.79 2.19
CA SER A 83 -2.68 -7.82 2.21
C SER A 83 -2.07 -6.42 2.13
N MET A 84 -0.89 -6.30 2.71
CA MET A 84 -0.08 -5.08 2.74
C MET A 84 1.33 -5.41 2.26
N SER A 85 1.96 -4.54 1.47
CA SER A 85 3.35 -4.76 1.03
C SER A 85 4.09 -3.45 0.79
N PHE A 86 5.40 -3.50 1.00
CA PHE A 86 6.34 -2.43 0.67
C PHE A 86 7.08 -2.75 -0.62
N THR A 87 7.15 -1.77 -1.52
CA THR A 87 8.10 -1.74 -2.65
C THR A 87 9.16 -0.69 -2.35
N LEU A 88 10.43 -1.07 -2.53
CA LEU A 88 11.61 -0.35 -2.04
C LEU A 88 12.59 -0.02 -3.17
N ASP A 89 12.08 0.55 -4.25
CA ASP A 89 12.89 0.84 -5.44
C ASP A 89 13.97 1.88 -5.13
N GLY A 90 15.23 1.52 -5.38
CA GLY A 90 16.38 2.37 -5.10
C GLY A 90 16.69 2.53 -3.61
N ALA A 91 16.22 1.63 -2.74
CA ALA A 91 16.56 1.64 -1.32
C ALA A 91 18.07 1.53 -1.09
N ARG A 92 18.55 2.28 -0.09
CA ARG A 92 19.94 2.34 0.32
C ARG A 92 20.06 1.98 1.79
N GLU A 93 21.10 1.25 2.13
CA GLU A 93 21.42 0.93 3.52
C GLU A 93 22.72 1.62 3.91
N ARG A 94 22.70 2.31 5.05
CA ARG A 94 23.87 2.95 5.64
C ARG A 94 24.11 2.35 7.02
N SER A 95 25.28 1.76 7.26
CA SER A 95 25.66 1.31 8.59
C SER A 95 25.96 2.53 9.47
N PHE A 96 25.32 2.60 10.63
CA PHE A 96 25.47 3.68 11.60
C PHE A 96 26.03 3.11 12.90
N GLY A 97 27.34 3.20 13.10
CA GLY A 97 28.00 2.62 14.29
C GLY A 97 27.86 1.09 14.39
N GLN A 98 28.15 0.54 15.58
CA GLN A 98 28.08 -0.90 15.80
C GLN A 98 26.64 -1.37 16.01
N GLY A 99 26.19 -2.30 15.15
CA GLY A 99 24.90 -2.98 15.31
C GLY A 99 23.67 -2.14 14.99
N HIS A 100 23.83 -1.03 14.28
CA HIS A 100 22.75 -0.17 13.81
C HIS A 100 22.96 0.16 12.33
N SER A 101 21.87 0.11 11.57
CA SER A 101 21.81 0.54 10.17
C SER A 101 20.58 1.37 9.93
N VAL A 102 20.63 2.21 8.91
CA VAL A 102 19.52 3.02 8.45
C VAL A 102 19.22 2.60 7.02
N VAL A 103 17.99 2.17 6.77
CA VAL A 103 17.45 1.88 5.45
C VAL A 103 16.66 3.09 4.99
N GLU A 104 16.99 3.63 3.83
CA GLU A 104 16.35 4.82 3.25
C GLU A 104 15.88 4.52 1.83
N CYS A 105 14.66 4.91 1.51
CA CYS A 105 14.10 4.80 0.17
C CYS A 105 13.24 6.04 -0.12
N VAL A 106 13.65 6.86 -1.09
CA VAL A 106 12.97 8.13 -1.42
C VAL A 106 11.62 7.89 -2.12
N SER A 107 11.53 6.79 -2.87
CA SER A 107 10.38 6.41 -3.69
C SER A 107 9.73 5.12 -3.19
N ALA A 108 9.59 4.97 -1.87
CA ALA A 108 8.94 3.80 -1.31
C ALA A 108 7.43 3.83 -1.60
N VAL A 109 6.85 2.64 -1.76
CA VAL A 109 5.42 2.46 -2.00
C VAL A 109 4.87 1.47 -0.99
N TRP A 110 3.84 1.89 -0.25
CA TRP A 110 3.08 1.02 0.63
C TRP A 110 1.73 0.70 -0.01
N THR A 111 1.55 -0.55 -0.41
CA THR A 111 0.36 -1.03 -1.12
C THR A 111 -0.57 -1.78 -0.17
N TYR A 112 -1.87 -1.43 -0.22
CA TYR A 112 -2.97 -2.11 0.46
C TYR A 112 -3.89 -2.73 -0.59
N ARG A 113 -4.13 -4.04 -0.52
CA ARG A 113 -5.11 -4.72 -1.39
C ARG A 113 -6.36 -5.03 -0.60
N TYR A 114 -7.52 -4.63 -1.12
CA TYR A 114 -8.80 -4.74 -0.43
C TYR A 114 -9.64 -5.93 -0.92
N THR A 115 -10.57 -6.38 -0.07
CA THR A 115 -11.50 -7.45 -0.39
C THR A 115 -12.46 -7.12 -1.52
N ASN A 116 -12.77 -5.84 -1.72
CA ASN A 116 -13.72 -5.32 -2.70
C ASN A 116 -13.09 -4.96 -4.06
N GLY A 117 -11.84 -5.39 -4.32
CA GLY A 117 -11.16 -5.18 -5.60
C GLY A 117 -10.39 -3.87 -5.73
N TYR A 118 -10.43 -2.99 -4.71
CA TYR A 118 -9.53 -1.84 -4.69
C TYR A 118 -8.10 -2.23 -4.32
N THR A 119 -7.13 -1.58 -4.95
CA THR A 119 -5.74 -1.51 -4.50
C THR A 119 -5.41 -0.05 -4.25
N VAL A 120 -4.96 0.28 -3.05
CA VAL A 120 -4.55 1.65 -2.70
C VAL A 120 -3.05 1.66 -2.47
N THR A 121 -2.36 2.58 -3.13
CA THR A 121 -0.91 2.71 -3.02
C THR A 121 -0.56 4.06 -2.41
N LEU A 122 0.04 4.07 -1.23
CA LEU A 122 0.65 5.25 -0.64
C LEU A 122 2.09 5.36 -1.15
N ARG A 123 2.53 6.56 -1.54
CA ARG A 123 3.88 6.81 -2.08
C ARG A 123 4.59 7.90 -1.30
N GLY A 124 5.87 7.68 -1.02
CA GLY A 124 6.75 8.71 -0.48
C GLY A 124 7.98 8.11 0.20
N PRO A 125 8.77 8.94 0.92
CA PRO A 125 10.00 8.48 1.51
C PRO A 125 9.75 7.56 2.71
N LEU A 126 10.63 6.58 2.84
CA LEU A 126 10.71 5.65 3.95
C LEU A 126 12.12 5.70 4.55
N THR A 127 12.19 5.82 5.87
CA THR A 127 13.43 5.71 6.65
C THR A 127 13.21 4.74 7.80
N VAL A 128 14.06 3.72 7.93
CA VAL A 128 13.95 2.71 8.99
C VAL A 128 15.28 2.51 9.67
N HIS A 129 15.33 2.73 10.99
CA HIS A 129 16.47 2.42 11.84
C HIS A 129 16.36 0.96 12.30
N VAL A 130 17.28 0.12 11.84
CA VAL A 130 17.36 -1.30 12.19
C VAL A 130 18.53 -1.51 13.15
N ILE A 131 18.25 -2.08 14.32
CA ILE A 131 19.24 -2.37 15.34
C ILE A 131 19.31 -3.87 15.67
N ILE A 132 20.46 -4.30 16.18
CA ILE A 132 20.62 -5.63 16.79
C ILE A 132 19.98 -5.61 18.19
N ALA A 133 18.95 -6.42 18.38
CA ALA A 133 18.35 -6.68 19.68
C ALA A 133 18.78 -8.07 20.20
N ALA A 134 19.19 -8.14 21.47
CA ALA A 134 19.48 -9.41 22.13
C ALA A 134 18.18 -10.21 22.32
N SER A 135 18.19 -11.53 22.04
CA SER A 135 17.05 -12.39 22.30
C SER A 135 16.95 -12.73 23.80
N GLY A 136 16.43 -11.81 24.61
CA GLY A 136 16.09 -12.05 26.02
C GLY A 136 17.26 -12.40 26.95
N PRO A 137 16.99 -12.58 28.25
CA PRO A 137 18.01 -12.96 29.22
C PRO A 137 18.45 -14.42 28.99
N GLY A 138 19.65 -14.62 28.45
CA GLY A 138 20.28 -15.94 28.28
C GLY A 138 20.25 -16.53 26.87
N GLY A 139 19.65 -15.84 25.88
CA GLY A 139 19.72 -16.26 24.49
C GLY A 139 20.99 -15.76 23.79
N SER A 140 21.72 -16.67 23.13
CA SER A 140 22.82 -16.31 22.22
C SER A 140 22.33 -15.78 20.86
N GLY A 141 21.00 -15.73 20.65
CA GLY A 141 20.39 -15.23 19.43
C GLY A 141 20.39 -13.70 19.37
N GLN A 142 20.92 -13.16 18.29
CA GLN A 142 20.75 -11.75 17.92
C GLN A 142 19.67 -11.68 16.84
N THR A 143 18.70 -10.78 17.01
CA THR A 143 17.67 -10.54 16.00
C THR A 143 17.63 -9.07 15.62
N LEU A 144 17.29 -8.79 14.37
CA LEU A 144 17.18 -7.43 13.87
C LEU A 144 15.78 -6.89 14.10
N LYS A 145 15.71 -5.69 14.67
CA LYS A 145 14.44 -5.03 14.97
C LYS A 145 14.47 -3.57 14.56
N PHE A 146 13.29 -3.03 14.29
CA PHE A 146 13.06 -1.62 13.99
C PHE A 146 12.99 -0.83 15.30
N GLU A 147 13.83 0.19 15.43
CA GLU A 147 13.80 1.18 16.54
C GLU A 147 13.04 2.44 16.11
N ASP A 148 13.20 2.87 14.86
CA ASP A 148 12.45 3.99 14.27
C ASP A 148 11.98 3.57 12.88
N PHE A 149 10.70 3.77 12.58
CA PHE A 149 10.08 3.43 11.31
C PHE A 149 9.28 4.64 10.81
N GLN A 150 9.83 5.41 9.89
CA GLN A 150 9.18 6.61 9.36
C GLN A 150 8.75 6.40 7.91
N PHE A 151 7.48 6.68 7.62
CA PHE A 151 6.94 6.73 6.26
C PHE A 151 6.10 8.00 6.06
N ASP A 152 6.46 8.81 5.07
CA ASP A 152 5.70 10.01 4.72
C ASP A 152 4.94 9.79 3.41
N ALA A 153 3.65 9.46 3.52
CA ALA A 153 2.76 9.21 2.39
C ALA A 153 2.36 10.53 1.71
N ASN A 154 3.21 10.98 0.81
CA ASN A 154 3.08 12.22 0.06
C ASN A 154 1.94 12.22 -0.97
N THR A 155 1.62 11.07 -1.54
CA THR A 155 0.50 10.88 -2.47
C THR A 155 -0.11 9.51 -2.28
N HIS A 156 -1.35 9.35 -2.73
CA HIS A 156 -1.98 8.04 -2.81
C HIS A 156 -2.77 7.88 -4.10
N ASP A 157 -2.73 6.67 -4.66
CA ASP A 157 -3.51 6.30 -5.84
C ASP A 157 -4.49 5.19 -5.47
N LYS A 158 -5.67 5.20 -6.10
CA LYS A 158 -6.68 4.15 -5.98
C LYS A 158 -6.83 3.47 -7.33
N LEU A 159 -6.63 2.17 -7.34
CA LEU A 159 -6.81 1.29 -8.51
C LEU A 159 -7.99 0.39 -8.24
N LEU A 160 -8.90 0.23 -9.20
CA LEU A 160 -10.02 -0.69 -9.11
C LEU A 160 -9.83 -1.83 -10.11
N ALA A 161 -9.88 -3.06 -9.61
CA ALA A 161 -9.81 -4.23 -10.45
C ALA A 161 -11.04 -4.32 -11.38
N SER A 162 -10.83 -4.55 -12.67
CA SER A 162 -11.89 -4.54 -13.69
C SER A 162 -13.01 -5.54 -13.40
N GLU A 163 -12.68 -6.67 -12.78
CA GLU A 163 -13.58 -7.73 -12.36
C GLU A 163 -14.49 -7.31 -11.21
N ALA A 164 -14.08 -6.32 -10.42
CA ALA A 164 -14.86 -5.80 -9.30
C ALA A 164 -15.98 -4.84 -9.77
N ILE A 165 -15.95 -4.40 -11.03
CA ILE A 165 -17.03 -3.64 -11.64
C ILE A 165 -18.16 -4.62 -11.99
N ALA A 166 -19.31 -4.48 -11.35
CA ALA A 166 -20.50 -5.27 -11.68
C ALA A 166 -21.22 -4.67 -12.89
N GLY A 167 -21.88 -5.50 -13.70
CA GLY A 167 -22.59 -5.08 -14.90
C GLY A 167 -22.54 -6.14 -15.99
N THR A 168 -23.37 -5.98 -17.02
CA THR A 168 -23.40 -6.91 -18.15
C THR A 168 -22.25 -6.57 -19.10
N ARG A 169 -21.29 -7.49 -19.25
CA ARG A 169 -20.14 -7.32 -20.14
C ARG A 169 -20.47 -7.76 -21.56
N THR A 170 -20.29 -6.87 -22.51
CA THR A 170 -20.30 -7.17 -23.94
C THR A 170 -18.91 -6.88 -24.50
N ILE A 171 -18.24 -7.90 -25.02
CA ILE A 171 -16.93 -7.76 -25.64
C ILE A 171 -17.18 -7.48 -27.13
N GLU A 172 -16.59 -6.41 -27.64
CA GLU A 172 -16.56 -6.18 -29.07
C GLU A 172 -15.73 -7.27 -29.73
N VAL A 173 -16.41 -8.17 -30.46
CA VAL A 173 -15.74 -9.20 -31.24
C VAL A 173 -15.22 -8.53 -32.49
N ILE A 174 -13.91 -8.29 -32.55
CA ILE A 174 -13.24 -7.96 -33.81
C ILE A 174 -13.41 -9.19 -34.71
N LYS A 175 -14.31 -9.09 -35.69
CA LYS A 175 -14.39 -10.11 -36.73
C LYS A 175 -13.13 -9.97 -37.57
N GLU A 176 -12.21 -10.92 -37.45
CA GLU A 176 -11.15 -11.06 -38.46
C GLU A 176 -11.84 -11.24 -39.82
N PRO A 177 -11.54 -10.39 -40.81
CA PRO A 177 -12.14 -10.52 -42.12
C PRO A 177 -11.78 -11.90 -42.67
N ASN A 178 -12.79 -12.66 -43.06
CA ASN A 178 -12.54 -13.97 -43.65
C ASN A 178 -11.77 -13.82 -44.97
N ALA A 179 -11.11 -14.89 -45.45
CA ALA A 179 -10.26 -14.83 -46.65
C ALA A 179 -11.00 -14.21 -47.87
N TYR A 180 -12.31 -14.47 -48.00
CA TYR A 180 -13.13 -13.90 -49.05
C TYR A 180 -13.29 -12.36 -48.93
N GLU A 181 -13.50 -11.84 -47.73
CA GLU A 181 -13.56 -10.40 -47.46
C GLU A 181 -12.22 -9.71 -47.73
N HIS A 182 -11.10 -10.38 -47.46
CA HIS A 182 -9.76 -9.86 -47.78
C HIS A 182 -9.54 -9.73 -49.29
N PHE A 183 -9.85 -10.78 -50.06
CA PHE A 183 -9.77 -10.75 -51.53
C PHE A 183 -10.78 -9.77 -52.18
N ALA A 184 -11.92 -9.52 -51.52
CA ALA A 184 -12.89 -8.52 -51.97
C ALA A 184 -12.42 -7.09 -51.67
N ALA A 185 -11.74 -6.87 -50.54
CA ALA A 185 -11.16 -5.58 -50.18
C ALA A 185 -9.99 -5.20 -51.11
N GLU A 186 -9.09 -6.14 -51.41
CA GLU A 186 -7.99 -5.93 -52.37
C GLU A 186 -8.49 -5.57 -53.78
N ARG A 187 -9.54 -6.25 -54.26
CA ARG A 187 -10.16 -5.92 -55.56
C ARG A 187 -10.78 -4.52 -55.56
N ARG A 188 -11.50 -4.14 -54.51
CA ARG A 188 -12.05 -2.77 -54.37
C ARG A 188 -10.96 -1.71 -54.33
N ALA A 189 -9.84 -1.98 -53.65
CA ALA A 189 -8.71 -1.07 -53.62
C ALA A 189 -8.09 -0.88 -55.01
N ALA A 190 -7.92 -1.97 -55.77
CA ALA A 190 -7.43 -1.92 -57.14
C ALA A 190 -8.36 -1.15 -58.10
N GLU A 191 -9.68 -1.35 -57.97
CA GLU A 191 -10.70 -0.62 -58.75
C GLU A 191 -10.75 0.88 -58.41
N ALA A 192 -10.59 1.24 -57.13
CA ALA A 192 -10.55 2.64 -56.70
C ALA A 192 -9.32 3.38 -57.23
N ILE A 193 -8.18 2.69 -57.34
CA ILE A 193 -6.96 3.22 -57.98
C ILE A 193 -7.21 3.43 -59.48
N ALA A 194 -7.84 2.47 -60.17
CA ALA A 194 -8.14 2.57 -61.60
C ALA A 194 -9.13 3.70 -61.93
N ASN A 195 -10.10 3.95 -61.07
CA ASN A 195 -11.12 5.00 -61.25
C ASN A 195 -10.71 6.38 -60.70
N GLY A 196 -9.47 6.53 -60.19
CA GLY A 196 -8.98 7.81 -59.65
C GLY A 196 -9.66 8.26 -58.36
N THR A 197 -10.38 7.36 -57.68
CA THR A 197 -11.06 7.58 -56.40
C THR A 197 -10.30 6.95 -55.23
N ALA A 198 -8.97 6.84 -55.36
CA ALA A 198 -8.14 6.29 -54.31
C ALA A 198 -8.19 7.16 -53.04
N PRO A 199 -8.19 6.55 -51.84
CA PRO A 199 -8.19 7.29 -50.59
C PRO A 199 -6.98 8.21 -50.51
N THR A 200 -7.20 9.39 -49.94
CA THR A 200 -6.12 10.35 -49.65
C THR A 200 -5.15 9.78 -48.62
N LEU A 201 -3.93 10.32 -48.56
CA LEU A 201 -2.92 9.92 -47.57
C LEU A 201 -3.45 10.00 -46.13
N ALA A 202 -4.31 10.97 -45.81
CA ALA A 202 -4.93 11.12 -44.50
C ALA A 202 -5.96 10.01 -44.19
N GLU A 203 -6.73 9.57 -45.18
CA GLU A 203 -7.71 8.49 -45.05
C GLU A 203 -7.03 7.11 -44.95
N ALA A 204 -5.93 6.92 -45.68
CA ALA A 204 -5.11 5.71 -45.57
C ALA A 204 -4.45 5.59 -44.19
N GLN A 205 -3.93 6.70 -43.65
CA GLN A 205 -3.35 6.75 -42.31
C GLN A 205 -4.40 6.45 -41.22
N ALA A 206 -5.58 7.07 -41.31
CA ALA A 206 -6.67 6.83 -40.37
C ALA A 206 -7.18 5.37 -40.39
N ALA A 207 -7.17 4.72 -41.56
CA ALA A 207 -7.51 3.31 -41.70
C ALA A 207 -6.43 2.37 -41.12
N GLU A 208 -5.14 2.73 -41.23
CA GLU A 208 -4.06 2.01 -40.55
C GLU A 208 -4.14 2.17 -39.02
N ASP A 209 -4.44 3.37 -38.52
CA ASP A 209 -4.62 3.60 -37.08
C ASP A 209 -5.82 2.81 -36.55
N ALA A 210 -6.90 2.72 -37.32
CA ALA A 210 -8.08 1.92 -36.99
C ALA A 210 -7.81 0.41 -36.97
N LYS A 211 -6.82 -0.07 -37.76
CA LYS A 211 -6.42 -1.49 -37.81
C LYS A 211 -5.83 -1.98 -36.49
N TRP A 212 -5.32 -1.06 -35.66
CA TRP A 212 -4.77 -1.36 -34.35
C TRP A 212 -5.72 -1.02 -33.20
N GLU A 213 -7.02 -0.77 -33.47
CA GLU A 213 -7.99 -0.60 -32.39
C GLU A 213 -8.12 -1.90 -31.58
N GLU A 214 -7.77 -1.81 -30.30
CA GLU A 214 -7.90 -2.92 -29.36
C GLU A 214 -9.39 -3.24 -29.07
N PRO A 215 -9.76 -4.51 -28.83
CA PRO A 215 -11.13 -4.90 -28.53
C PRO A 215 -11.68 -4.12 -27.31
N LYS A 216 -12.80 -3.42 -27.49
CA LYS A 216 -13.43 -2.65 -26.42
C LYS A 216 -14.38 -3.55 -25.61
N VAL A 217 -14.34 -3.40 -24.28
CA VAL A 217 -15.28 -4.07 -23.37
C VAL A 217 -16.32 -3.06 -22.90
N PHE A 218 -17.56 -3.26 -23.29
CA PHE A 218 -18.70 -2.46 -22.84
C PHE A 218 -19.30 -3.09 -21.59
N ILE A 219 -19.50 -2.30 -20.54
CA ILE A 219 -20.16 -2.72 -19.31
C ILE A 219 -21.48 -1.94 -19.18
N ASP A 220 -22.58 -2.58 -19.56
CA ASP A 220 -23.91 -1.97 -19.39
C ASP A 220 -24.27 -1.98 -17.90
N LYS A 221 -24.80 -0.84 -17.43
CA LYS A 221 -25.16 -0.58 -16.02
C LYS A 221 -24.02 -0.88 -15.04
N ALA A 222 -22.83 -0.32 -15.31
CA ALA A 222 -21.66 -0.48 -14.45
C ALA A 222 -21.94 0.01 -13.01
N VAL A 223 -21.70 -0.87 -12.02
CA VAL A 223 -21.78 -0.57 -10.59
C VAL A 223 -20.39 -0.76 -9.99
N LEU A 224 -19.82 0.31 -9.45
CA LEU A 224 -18.52 0.30 -8.79
C LEU A 224 -18.70 0.02 -7.29
N PRO A 225 -17.81 -0.75 -6.67
CA PRO A 225 -17.79 -0.91 -5.22
C PRO A 225 -17.47 0.43 -4.54
N GLY A 226 -17.98 0.61 -3.32
CA GLY A 226 -17.69 1.80 -2.52
C GLY A 226 -16.19 1.91 -2.19
N GLU A 227 -15.68 3.14 -2.21
CA GLU A 227 -14.27 3.39 -1.91
C GLU A 227 -13.95 3.04 -0.46
N PRO A 228 -12.90 2.22 -0.19
CA PRO A 228 -12.61 1.76 1.16
C PRO A 228 -11.77 2.76 1.98
N VAL A 229 -11.34 3.86 1.37
CA VAL A 229 -10.41 4.84 1.97
C VAL A 229 -10.98 6.24 1.96
N ASN A 230 -10.47 7.07 2.87
CA ASN A 230 -10.78 8.48 2.94
C ASN A 230 -9.83 9.31 2.06
N ALA A 231 -9.90 10.65 2.17
CA ALA A 231 -9.06 11.58 1.42
C ALA A 231 -7.55 11.52 1.74
N PHE A 232 -7.13 10.71 2.72
CA PHE A 232 -5.73 10.47 3.09
C PHE A 232 -5.21 9.10 2.63
N GLY A 233 -6.02 8.35 1.86
CA GLY A 233 -5.62 7.05 1.32
C GLY A 233 -5.66 5.89 2.32
N ILE A 234 -6.26 6.08 3.50
CA ILE A 234 -6.44 5.03 4.51
C ILE A 234 -7.91 4.85 4.91
N PRO A 235 -8.32 3.69 5.46
CA PRO A 235 -9.69 3.51 5.93
C PRO A 235 -10.06 4.46 7.07
N GLN A 236 -11.31 4.90 7.13
CA GLN A 236 -11.79 5.80 8.19
C GLN A 236 -11.61 5.20 9.60
N ALA A 237 -11.79 3.90 9.77
CA ALA A 237 -11.54 3.24 11.05
C ALA A 237 -10.05 3.32 11.45
N THR A 238 -9.14 3.22 10.49
CA THR A 238 -7.69 3.35 10.71
C THR A 238 -7.34 4.79 11.09
N MET A 239 -7.90 5.77 10.39
CA MET A 239 -7.76 7.20 10.70
C MET A 239 -8.16 7.50 12.15
N ARG A 240 -9.36 7.05 12.54
CA ARG A 240 -9.87 7.23 13.90
C ARG A 240 -9.00 6.53 14.94
N CYS A 241 -8.46 5.36 14.62
CA CYS A 241 -7.53 4.65 15.51
C CYS A 241 -6.27 5.47 15.78
N LEU A 242 -5.73 6.14 14.77
CA LEU A 242 -4.55 7.00 14.89
C LEU A 242 -4.84 8.26 15.71
N GLU A 243 -5.96 8.93 15.44
CA GLU A 243 -6.39 10.13 16.19
C GLU A 243 -6.65 9.82 17.68
N LEU A 244 -7.22 8.65 17.98
CA LEU A 244 -7.44 8.21 19.37
C LEU A 244 -6.14 7.79 20.06
N ALA A 245 -5.20 7.20 19.33
CA ALA A 245 -3.93 6.75 19.88
C ALA A 245 -3.10 7.91 20.44
N GLU A 246 -3.10 9.06 19.75
CA GLU A 246 -2.45 10.28 20.21
C GLU A 246 -2.98 10.72 21.59
N SER A 247 -4.31 10.70 21.76
CA SER A 247 -4.96 11.05 23.03
C SER A 247 -4.60 10.06 24.15
N VAL A 248 -4.48 8.77 23.86
CA VAL A 248 -4.17 7.74 24.85
C VAL A 248 -2.69 7.79 25.26
N SER A 249 -1.79 8.10 24.34
CA SER A 249 -0.37 8.29 24.63
C SER A 249 -0.14 9.42 25.64
N LEU A 250 -0.89 10.52 25.54
CA LEU A 250 -0.86 11.62 26.52
C LEU A 250 -1.40 11.22 27.91
N MET A 251 -2.26 10.20 27.98
CA MET A 251 -2.82 9.69 29.24
C MET A 251 -1.98 8.56 29.85
N GLY A 252 -0.92 8.07 29.20
CA GLY A 252 -0.12 6.94 29.65
C GLY A 252 0.53 7.15 31.02
N ASP A 253 1.05 8.35 31.27
CA ASP A 253 1.66 8.72 32.55
C ASP A 253 0.60 8.79 33.66
N LEU A 254 -0.58 9.32 33.33
CA LEU A 254 -1.70 9.41 34.26
C LEU A 254 -2.24 8.03 34.65
N ILE A 255 -2.31 7.11 33.68
CA ILE A 255 -2.71 5.71 33.90
C ILE A 255 -1.68 4.98 34.78
N SER A 256 -0.40 5.19 34.51
CA SER A 256 0.70 4.59 35.28
C SER A 256 0.68 5.12 36.72
N PHE A 257 0.58 6.44 36.88
CA PHE A 257 0.45 7.10 38.17
C PHE A 257 -0.80 6.68 38.96
N ALA A 258 -1.96 6.58 38.28
CA ALA A 258 -3.20 6.10 38.90
C ALA A 258 -3.09 4.63 39.34
N SER A 259 -2.43 3.79 38.54
CA SER A 259 -2.17 2.39 38.85
C SER A 259 -1.23 2.22 40.04
N GLU A 260 -0.13 2.99 40.08
CA GLU A 260 0.84 2.98 41.18
C GLU A 260 0.23 3.44 42.49
N ASN A 261 -0.61 4.48 42.45
CA ASN A 261 -1.23 5.05 43.64
C ASN A 261 -2.60 4.44 43.99
N LYS A 262 -3.07 3.42 43.24
CA LYS A 262 -4.40 2.82 43.38
C LYS A 262 -5.54 3.86 43.43
N MET A 263 -5.40 4.93 42.65
CA MET A 263 -6.36 6.02 42.61
C MET A 263 -7.33 5.83 41.43
N GLY A 264 -8.60 6.19 41.63
CA GLY A 264 -9.57 6.21 40.53
C GLY A 264 -9.18 7.27 39.48
N PRO A 265 -9.63 7.14 38.21
CA PRO A 265 -9.21 8.03 37.12
C PRO A 265 -9.41 9.52 37.40
N LYS A 266 -10.46 9.88 38.15
CA LYS A 266 -10.75 11.26 38.58
C LYS A 266 -9.81 11.80 39.66
N GLY A 267 -9.22 10.93 40.50
CA GLY A 267 -8.31 11.33 41.57
C GLY A 267 -6.89 11.61 41.10
N ALA A 268 -6.51 11.08 39.92
CA ALA A 268 -5.19 11.28 39.32
C ALA A 268 -5.09 12.52 38.42
N SER A 269 -6.20 13.26 38.23
CA SER A 269 -6.30 14.41 37.31
C SER A 269 -6.22 15.78 38.03
N CYS A 270 -5.86 15.80 39.32
CA CYS A 270 -5.78 17.00 40.15
C CYS A 270 -4.34 17.38 40.47
#